data_AF-A0A8H7MDY1-F1
#
_entry.id   AF-A0A8H7MDY1-F1
#
_cell.length_a   1.000
_cell.length_b   1.000
_cell.length_c   1.000
_cell.angle_alpha   90.00
_cell.angle_beta   90.00
_cell.angle_gamma   90.00
#
_symmetry.space_group_name_H-M   'P 1'
#
loop_
_entity.id
_entity.type
_entity.pdbx_description
1 polymer ?
#
loop_
_entity_poly.entity_id
_entity_poly.type
_entity_poly.pdbx_seq_one_letter_code
_entity_poly.pdbx_strand_id
1 'polypeptide(L)'
;MRGLIDDTVASAEGVFLWVKLVVNSLVEMLQNGDTVQDLQRELLSLPSDLERLFEHMLDSIPAEYKSHASRIFQLLRFQVRLEQQTYRYFGCTAQMLLYAEFSESDVLGAEITTSSHQELEEIYSLASRQVKSRSAGLLELQLRDSGKDHLDSTFVQVWIGSEITYLHRSVTDYLAKEEMLTKILAQNTDTTFSASRTWLRSLVMSIKRSDLGIGTWGREVNMLWDVVEDALKASRSTESTTGTSPVALLNELDRTLSTQFDSQRHNLSRLHGAPASWKTWYGLELYVTEKMKRNGTSKEGRPLLQYALLENHGLNNFFWPEVVCAILQQGVNPNEEFNGESAWKLALDQQRFGLRQWIKILETLLLHGADPDAPTRAKPDKTERGSRAYLYSPLHILTDFFEDTSHSYKASPSEGRINQPEEELQDDLMTWQTFYNDKPESFLETEEFDSIVKDEIAKMYRDWAALKKLLLSKGAKDITWVSDDRGHWTKVGKKESKFKSMVSKPLKRIETHVLGMRQKFKG
;
A
#
# COMPACT_ATOMS: atom_id res chain seq x y z
N MET A 1 -25.43 -45.33 -9.75
CA MET A 1 -24.08 -44.83 -10.10
C MET A 1 -23.97 -44.38 -11.55
N ARG A 2 -24.18 -45.21 -12.59
CA ARG A 2 -24.12 -44.74 -14.00
C ARG A 2 -25.06 -43.56 -14.31
N GLY A 3 -26.33 -43.63 -13.92
CA GLY A 3 -27.27 -42.51 -14.12
C GLY A 3 -26.82 -41.20 -13.47
N LEU A 4 -26.23 -41.25 -12.27
CA LEU A 4 -25.71 -40.05 -11.60
C LEU A 4 -24.55 -39.41 -12.38
N ILE A 5 -23.69 -40.24 -12.98
CA ILE A 5 -22.56 -39.77 -13.81
C ILE A 5 -23.10 -39.13 -15.09
N ASP A 6 -24.06 -39.78 -15.75
CA ASP A 6 -24.67 -39.28 -16.99
C ASP A 6 -25.40 -37.94 -16.75
N ASP A 7 -26.16 -37.84 -15.65
CA ASP A 7 -26.85 -36.62 -15.23
C ASP A 7 -25.87 -35.49 -14.88
N THR A 8 -24.74 -35.81 -14.22
CA THR A 8 -23.69 -34.83 -13.88
C THR A 8 -22.98 -34.30 -15.13
N VAL A 9 -22.64 -35.19 -16.06
CA VAL A 9 -21.96 -34.81 -17.32
C VAL A 9 -22.89 -33.97 -18.20
N ALA A 10 -24.17 -34.30 -18.27
CA ALA A 10 -25.16 -33.54 -19.03
C ALA A 10 -25.38 -32.13 -18.46
N SER A 11 -25.49 -32.02 -17.13
CA SER A 11 -25.77 -30.75 -16.45
C SER A 11 -24.58 -29.80 -16.40
N ALA A 12 -23.36 -30.32 -16.51
CA ALA A 12 -22.14 -29.52 -16.50
C ALA A 12 -21.91 -28.70 -17.77
N GLU A 13 -22.55 -29.06 -18.90
CA GLU A 13 -22.41 -28.37 -20.19
C GLU A 13 -20.94 -28.11 -20.62
N GLY A 14 -20.00 -28.96 -20.18
CA GLY A 14 -18.56 -28.83 -20.46
C GLY A 14 -17.76 -27.98 -19.46
N VAL A 15 -18.38 -27.45 -18.40
CA VAL A 15 -17.73 -26.66 -17.36
C VAL A 15 -17.18 -27.56 -16.25
N PHE A 16 -15.87 -27.84 -16.29
CA PHE A 16 -15.21 -28.73 -15.31
C PHE A 16 -15.36 -28.27 -13.85
N LEU A 17 -15.36 -26.95 -13.60
CA LEU A 17 -15.55 -26.40 -12.26
C LEU A 17 -16.94 -26.73 -11.68
N TRP A 18 -17.97 -26.71 -12.53
CA TRP A 18 -19.33 -27.09 -12.14
C TRP A 18 -19.34 -28.54 -11.63
N VAL A 19 -18.73 -29.46 -12.39
CA VAL A 19 -18.61 -30.87 -11.98
C VAL A 19 -17.90 -30.98 -10.63
N LYS A 20 -16.78 -30.28 -10.43
CA LYS A 20 -16.04 -30.29 -9.15
C LYS A 20 -16.95 -29.89 -7.99
N LEU A 21 -17.69 -28.78 -8.14
CA LEU A 21 -18.58 -28.26 -7.09
C LEU A 21 -19.72 -29.20 -6.75
N VAL A 22 -20.39 -29.71 -7.78
CA VAL A 22 -21.54 -30.60 -7.62
C VAL A 22 -21.11 -31.95 -7.02
N VAL A 23 -20.02 -32.54 -7.50
CA VAL A 23 -19.49 -33.77 -6.92
C VAL A 23 -19.11 -33.58 -5.46
N ASN A 24 -18.49 -32.46 -5.09
CA ASN A 24 -18.17 -32.16 -3.69
C ASN A 24 -19.42 -32.09 -2.80
N SER A 25 -20.48 -31.41 -3.26
CA SER A 25 -21.76 -31.35 -2.56
C SER A 25 -22.39 -32.74 -2.38
N LEU A 26 -22.45 -33.54 -3.45
CA LEU A 26 -23.02 -34.89 -3.42
C LEU A 26 -22.22 -35.84 -2.51
N VAL A 27 -20.88 -35.70 -2.47
CA VAL A 27 -20.02 -36.45 -1.55
C VAL A 27 -20.31 -36.07 -0.10
N GLU A 28 -20.55 -34.80 0.19
CA GLU A 28 -20.91 -34.34 1.54
C GLU A 28 -22.27 -34.89 1.99
N MET A 29 -23.27 -34.89 1.11
CA MET A 29 -24.56 -35.56 1.37
C MET A 29 -24.40 -37.05 1.69
N LEU A 30 -23.58 -37.77 0.90
CA LEU A 30 -23.30 -39.17 1.19
C LEU A 30 -22.62 -39.39 2.55
N GLN A 31 -21.70 -38.49 2.92
CA GLN A 31 -21.05 -38.54 4.24
C GLN A 31 -22.03 -38.27 5.38
N ASN A 32 -23.09 -37.48 5.13
CA ASN A 32 -24.18 -37.21 6.06
C ASN A 32 -25.23 -38.33 6.13
N GLY A 33 -25.12 -39.36 5.27
CA GLY A 33 -25.99 -40.53 5.26
C GLY A 33 -27.23 -40.41 4.35
N ASP A 34 -27.25 -39.42 3.44
CA ASP A 34 -28.35 -39.22 2.50
C ASP A 34 -28.46 -40.37 1.48
N THR A 35 -29.68 -40.61 0.96
CA THR A 35 -29.92 -41.69 0.01
C THR A 35 -29.51 -41.30 -1.41
N VAL A 36 -29.28 -42.29 -2.29
CA VAL A 36 -28.97 -42.03 -3.71
C VAL A 36 -30.10 -41.25 -4.40
N GLN A 37 -31.36 -41.45 -3.98
CA GLN A 37 -32.50 -40.69 -4.49
C GLN A 37 -32.46 -39.22 -4.07
N ASP A 38 -31.98 -38.93 -2.85
CA ASP A 38 -31.80 -37.56 -2.38
C ASP A 38 -30.68 -36.86 -3.15
N LEU A 39 -29.57 -37.56 -3.41
CA LEU A 39 -28.50 -37.08 -4.29
C LEU A 39 -28.99 -36.75 -5.70
N GLN A 40 -29.82 -37.61 -6.30
CA GLN A 40 -30.41 -37.36 -7.63
C GLN A 40 -31.34 -36.15 -7.61
N ARG A 41 -32.13 -35.99 -6.55
CA ARG A 41 -33.02 -34.83 -6.40
C ARG A 41 -32.23 -33.53 -6.27
N GLU A 42 -31.16 -33.55 -5.47
CA GLU A 42 -30.26 -32.41 -5.33
C GLU A 42 -29.64 -32.04 -6.68
N LEU A 43 -29.04 -33.03 -7.37
CA LEU A 43 -28.41 -32.83 -8.68
C LEU A 43 -29.34 -32.16 -9.70
N LEU A 44 -30.60 -32.60 -9.77
CA LEU A 44 -31.61 -32.03 -10.68
C LEU A 44 -32.10 -30.64 -10.26
N SER A 45 -31.86 -30.23 -9.02
CA SER A 45 -32.25 -28.90 -8.52
C SER A 45 -31.16 -27.84 -8.73
N LEU A 46 -29.92 -28.27 -8.97
CA LEU A 46 -28.78 -27.36 -9.13
C LEU A 46 -28.82 -26.64 -10.48
N PRO A 47 -28.55 -25.32 -10.53
CA PRO A 47 -28.48 -24.58 -11.78
C PRO A 47 -27.31 -25.08 -12.66
N SER A 48 -27.52 -25.23 -13.98
CA SER A 48 -26.42 -25.54 -14.92
C SER A 48 -25.50 -24.34 -15.19
N ASP A 49 -26.02 -23.11 -15.02
CA ASP A 49 -25.23 -21.88 -15.10
C ASP A 49 -24.35 -21.69 -13.85
N LEU A 50 -23.07 -21.37 -14.06
CA LEU A 50 -22.07 -21.30 -13.01
C LEU A 50 -22.31 -20.14 -12.03
N GLU A 51 -22.80 -19.00 -12.50
CA GLU A 51 -23.09 -17.85 -11.62
C GLU A 51 -24.31 -18.14 -10.75
N ARG A 52 -25.36 -18.71 -11.33
CA ARG A 52 -26.53 -19.18 -10.57
C ARG A 52 -26.17 -20.27 -9.57
N LEU A 53 -25.22 -21.15 -9.90
CA LEU A 53 -24.69 -22.13 -8.97
C LEU A 53 -23.98 -21.44 -7.80
N PHE A 54 -23.14 -20.44 -8.05
CA PHE A 54 -22.51 -19.66 -6.98
C PHE A 54 -23.54 -18.94 -6.11
N GLU A 55 -24.60 -18.38 -6.71
CA GLU A 55 -25.70 -17.78 -5.96
C GLU A 55 -26.38 -18.79 -5.06
N HIS A 56 -26.72 -19.97 -5.60
CA HIS A 56 -27.33 -21.06 -4.86
C HIS A 56 -26.45 -21.51 -3.69
N MET A 57 -25.13 -21.62 -3.90
CA MET A 57 -24.17 -21.95 -2.84
C MET A 57 -24.09 -20.88 -1.74
N LEU A 58 -24.13 -19.58 -2.09
CA LEU A 58 -24.18 -18.52 -1.09
C LEU A 58 -25.49 -18.54 -0.30
N ASP A 59 -26.60 -18.85 -0.95
CA ASP A 59 -27.92 -18.87 -0.33
C ASP A 59 -28.10 -20.09 0.58
N SER A 60 -27.42 -21.21 0.29
CA SER A 60 -27.42 -22.43 1.09
C SER A 60 -26.61 -22.35 2.38
N ILE A 61 -25.78 -21.31 2.56
CA ILE A 61 -25.08 -21.05 3.83
C ILE A 61 -26.12 -20.95 4.97
N PRO A 62 -26.00 -21.74 6.05
CA PRO A 62 -26.93 -21.69 7.19
C PRO A 62 -27.08 -20.28 7.76
N ALA A 63 -28.29 -19.91 8.18
CA ALA A 63 -28.62 -18.54 8.60
C ALA A 63 -27.73 -18.04 9.74
N GLU A 64 -27.38 -18.93 10.68
CA GLU A 64 -26.46 -18.67 11.79
C GLU A 64 -25.02 -18.34 11.35
N TYR A 65 -24.62 -18.76 10.15
CA TYR A 65 -23.30 -18.52 9.59
C TYR A 65 -23.27 -17.37 8.59
N LYS A 66 -24.41 -16.86 8.10
CA LYS A 66 -24.43 -15.80 7.07
C LYS A 66 -23.70 -14.52 7.48
N SER A 67 -23.86 -14.06 8.72
CA SER A 67 -23.11 -12.91 9.23
C SER A 67 -21.60 -13.18 9.26
N HIS A 68 -21.22 -14.38 9.68
CA HIS A 68 -19.81 -14.77 9.73
C HIS A 68 -19.20 -14.89 8.32
N ALA A 69 -19.90 -15.56 7.41
CA ALA A 69 -19.56 -15.68 6.01
C ALA A 69 -19.30 -14.31 5.39
N SER A 70 -20.22 -13.36 5.63
CA SER A 70 -20.09 -11.99 5.16
C SER A 70 -18.79 -11.33 5.63
N ARG A 71 -18.42 -11.49 6.90
CA ARG A 71 -17.17 -10.93 7.46
C ARG A 71 -15.93 -11.54 6.80
N ILE A 72 -15.92 -12.85 6.55
CA ILE A 72 -14.82 -13.53 5.85
C ILE A 72 -14.66 -12.96 4.43
N PHE A 73 -15.74 -12.88 3.65
CA PHE A 73 -15.70 -12.34 2.29
C PHE A 73 -15.26 -10.87 2.28
N GLN A 74 -15.73 -10.06 3.23
CA GLN A 74 -15.30 -8.66 3.37
C GLN A 74 -13.81 -8.54 3.71
N LEU A 75 -13.29 -9.43 4.57
CA LEU A 75 -11.88 -9.45 4.96
C LEU A 75 -10.98 -9.82 3.77
N LEU A 76 -11.33 -10.88 3.03
CA LEU A 76 -10.59 -11.29 1.83
C LEU A 76 -10.61 -10.21 0.75
N ARG A 77 -11.77 -9.60 0.50
CA ARG A 77 -11.87 -8.50 -0.46
C ARG A 77 -11.03 -7.31 -0.03
N PHE A 78 -11.01 -6.98 1.26
CA PHE A 78 -10.17 -5.91 1.78
C PHE A 78 -8.67 -6.23 1.56
N GLN A 79 -8.26 -7.47 1.81
CA GLN A 79 -6.88 -7.92 1.59
C GLN A 79 -6.48 -7.91 0.10
N VAL A 80 -7.34 -8.38 -0.81
CA VAL A 80 -7.10 -8.29 -2.27
C VAL A 80 -6.93 -6.84 -2.73
N ARG A 81 -7.70 -5.90 -2.16
CA ARG A 81 -7.52 -4.46 -2.43
C ARG A 81 -6.20 -3.91 -1.91
N LEU A 82 -5.66 -4.46 -0.82
CA LEU A 82 -4.33 -4.08 -0.33
C LEU A 82 -3.21 -4.66 -1.20
N GLU A 83 -3.38 -5.88 -1.73
CA GLU A 83 -2.44 -6.51 -2.66
C GLU A 83 -2.22 -5.67 -3.92
N GLN A 84 -3.30 -5.12 -4.50
CA GLN A 84 -3.19 -4.22 -5.66
C GLN A 84 -2.34 -2.95 -5.36
N GLN A 85 -2.06 -2.67 -4.08
CA GLN A 85 -1.27 -1.53 -3.62
C GLN A 85 0.16 -1.90 -3.21
N THR A 86 0.59 -3.16 -3.34
CA THR A 86 1.94 -3.64 -2.96
C THR A 86 2.64 -4.38 -4.11
N TYR A 87 3.98 -4.33 -4.13
CA TYR A 87 4.79 -5.19 -5.00
C TYR A 87 4.98 -6.61 -4.44
N ARG A 88 4.56 -6.85 -3.19
CA ARG A 88 4.75 -8.12 -2.47
C ARG A 88 3.44 -8.56 -1.84
N TYR A 89 3.12 -9.82 -2.07
CA TYR A 89 1.83 -10.42 -1.74
C TYR A 89 1.87 -11.20 -0.44
N PHE A 90 0.97 -10.86 0.48
CA PHE A 90 0.67 -11.67 1.65
C PHE A 90 -0.82 -12.02 1.69
N GLY A 91 -1.12 -13.31 1.59
CA GLY A 91 -2.48 -13.84 1.56
C GLY A 91 -3.09 -13.92 2.97
N CYS A 92 -4.41 -14.07 3.05
CA CYS A 92 -5.08 -14.33 4.32
C CYS A 92 -4.76 -15.74 4.84
N THR A 93 -3.95 -15.86 5.88
CA THR A 93 -3.60 -17.17 6.47
C THR A 93 -4.71 -17.70 7.38
N ALA A 94 -4.66 -19.00 7.69
CA ALA A 94 -5.54 -19.63 8.66
C ALA A 94 -5.57 -18.88 10.02
N GLN A 95 -4.41 -18.41 10.47
CA GLN A 95 -4.29 -17.67 11.72
C GLN A 95 -4.92 -16.30 11.64
N MET A 96 -4.70 -15.57 10.54
CA MET A 96 -5.29 -14.24 10.37
C MET A 96 -6.81 -14.31 10.41
N LEU A 97 -7.39 -15.34 9.79
CA LEU A 97 -8.83 -15.59 9.86
C LEU A 97 -9.30 -15.80 11.31
N LEU A 98 -8.61 -16.64 12.08
CA LEU A 98 -9.01 -16.89 13.47
C LEU A 98 -8.76 -15.68 14.36
N TYR A 99 -7.64 -14.99 14.19
CA TYR A 99 -7.30 -13.78 14.94
C TYR A 99 -8.22 -12.60 14.60
N ALA A 100 -8.86 -12.59 13.43
CA ALA A 100 -9.89 -11.62 13.08
C ALA A 100 -11.15 -11.74 13.98
N GLU A 101 -11.40 -12.90 14.60
CA GLU A 101 -12.50 -13.09 15.55
C GLU A 101 -12.23 -12.47 16.93
N PHE A 102 -10.96 -12.27 17.30
CA PHE A 102 -10.59 -11.75 18.61
C PHE A 102 -10.99 -10.29 18.74
N SER A 103 -11.60 -9.92 19.87
CA SER A 103 -11.93 -8.53 20.14
C SER A 103 -10.68 -7.67 20.26
N GLU A 104 -10.82 -6.35 20.12
CA GLU A 104 -9.68 -5.44 20.31
C GLU A 104 -9.08 -5.59 21.73
N SER A 105 -9.91 -5.78 22.76
CA SER A 105 -9.43 -6.04 24.12
C SER A 105 -8.64 -7.33 24.24
N ASP A 106 -9.04 -8.39 23.54
CA ASP A 106 -8.31 -9.67 23.57
C ASP A 106 -6.93 -9.50 22.93
N VAL A 107 -6.85 -8.82 21.79
CA VAL A 107 -5.59 -8.54 21.11
C VAL A 107 -4.68 -7.67 21.97
N LEU A 108 -5.20 -6.62 22.60
CA LEU A 108 -4.40 -5.74 23.47
C LEU A 108 -3.94 -6.47 24.75
N GLY A 109 -4.77 -7.32 25.33
CA GLY A 109 -4.49 -8.07 26.56
C GLY A 109 -3.59 -9.30 26.37
N ALA A 110 -3.44 -9.80 25.14
CA ALA A 110 -2.63 -11.00 24.87
C ALA A 110 -1.15 -10.80 25.24
N GLU A 111 -0.48 -11.88 25.64
CA GLU A 111 0.96 -11.87 25.86
C GLU A 111 1.74 -11.91 24.54
N ILE A 112 2.96 -11.36 24.53
CA ILE A 112 3.88 -11.47 23.40
C ILE A 112 4.66 -12.77 23.59
N THR A 113 4.32 -13.79 22.80
CA THR A 113 4.86 -15.15 22.93
C THR A 113 4.69 -15.90 21.62
N THR A 114 5.67 -16.73 21.26
CA THR A 114 5.61 -17.59 20.07
C THR A 114 4.55 -18.67 20.22
N SER A 115 3.81 -18.96 19.14
CA SER A 115 2.89 -20.10 19.10
C SER A 115 3.64 -21.43 18.93
N SER A 116 3.20 -22.46 19.64
CA SER A 116 3.76 -23.81 19.46
C SER A 116 3.25 -24.47 18.18
N HIS A 117 3.97 -25.44 17.62
CA HIS A 117 3.51 -26.18 16.42
C HIS A 117 2.12 -26.82 16.61
N GLN A 118 1.84 -27.36 17.80
CA GLN A 118 0.53 -27.94 18.09
C GLN A 118 -0.59 -26.89 18.02
N GLU A 119 -0.38 -25.70 18.58
CA GLU A 119 -1.36 -24.60 18.46
C GLU A 119 -1.58 -24.22 16.99
N LEU A 120 -0.53 -24.23 16.16
CA LEU A 120 -0.63 -23.93 14.74
C LEU A 120 -1.47 -24.95 13.96
N GLU A 121 -1.31 -26.24 14.27
CA GLU A 121 -2.11 -27.32 13.68
C GLU A 121 -3.58 -27.21 14.08
N GLU A 122 -3.85 -26.89 15.36
CA GLU A 122 -5.21 -26.68 15.86
C GLU A 122 -5.88 -25.48 15.18
N ILE A 123 -5.15 -24.38 15.03
CA ILE A 123 -5.58 -23.19 14.27
C ILE A 123 -5.91 -23.56 12.82
N TYR A 124 -5.00 -24.26 12.12
CA TYR A 124 -5.22 -24.67 10.74
C TYR A 124 -6.48 -25.54 10.59
N SER A 125 -6.64 -26.54 11.45
CA SER A 125 -7.80 -27.43 11.46
C SER A 125 -9.11 -26.69 11.72
N LEU A 126 -9.11 -25.74 12.66
CA LEU A 126 -10.28 -24.93 12.95
C LEU A 126 -10.62 -23.97 11.79
N ALA A 127 -9.64 -23.24 11.27
CA ALA A 127 -9.82 -22.33 10.14
C ALA A 127 -10.33 -23.08 8.90
N SER A 128 -9.79 -24.26 8.59
CA SER A 128 -10.24 -25.10 7.48
C SER A 128 -11.74 -25.46 7.59
N ARG A 129 -12.18 -25.89 8.77
CA ARG A 129 -13.60 -26.19 9.04
C ARG A 129 -14.49 -24.94 8.94
N GLN A 130 -14.01 -23.80 9.43
CA GLN A 130 -14.73 -22.54 9.34
C GLN A 130 -14.89 -22.09 7.89
N VAL A 131 -13.80 -22.06 7.12
CA VAL A 131 -13.82 -21.72 5.68
C VAL A 131 -14.81 -22.62 4.95
N LYS A 132 -14.76 -23.95 5.15
CA LYS A 132 -15.70 -24.87 4.51
C LYS A 132 -17.17 -24.54 4.87
N SER A 133 -17.48 -24.48 6.16
CA SER A 133 -18.86 -24.29 6.65
C SER A 133 -19.46 -22.90 6.37
N ARG A 134 -18.63 -21.86 6.29
CA ARG A 134 -19.07 -20.46 6.14
C ARG A 134 -18.91 -19.91 4.71
N SER A 135 -18.40 -20.69 3.77
CA SER A 135 -18.26 -20.26 2.37
C SER A 135 -18.97 -21.16 1.37
N ALA A 136 -19.61 -22.23 1.84
CA ALA A 136 -20.21 -23.28 1.00
C ALA A 136 -19.21 -23.89 -0.01
N GLY A 137 -17.90 -23.82 0.25
CA GLY A 137 -16.85 -24.32 -0.65
C GLY A 137 -16.43 -23.34 -1.75
N LEU A 138 -16.89 -22.09 -1.71
CA LEU A 138 -16.40 -21.01 -2.60
C LEU A 138 -14.99 -20.54 -2.23
N LEU A 139 -14.56 -20.82 -1.00
CA LEU A 139 -13.22 -20.57 -0.51
C LEU A 139 -12.54 -21.89 -0.14
N GLU A 140 -11.23 -21.97 -0.34
CA GLU A 140 -10.39 -23.09 0.06
C GLU A 140 -9.21 -22.59 0.90
N LEU A 141 -8.79 -23.40 1.88
CA LEU A 141 -7.53 -23.19 2.58
C LEU A 141 -6.47 -24.06 1.90
N GLN A 142 -5.53 -23.42 1.21
CA GLN A 142 -4.46 -24.09 0.45
C GLN A 142 -3.13 -23.97 1.17
N LEU A 143 -2.37 -25.06 1.23
CA LEU A 143 -0.98 -25.01 1.66
C LEU A 143 -0.16 -24.33 0.56
N ARG A 144 0.64 -23.30 0.88
CA ARG A 144 1.57 -22.75 -0.12
C ARG A 144 2.71 -23.75 -0.31
N ASP A 145 3.06 -24.04 -1.56
CA ASP A 145 4.20 -24.90 -1.88
C ASP A 145 5.49 -24.16 -1.48
N SER A 146 5.95 -24.39 -0.25
CA SER A 146 7.25 -23.95 0.23
C SER A 146 8.30 -24.83 -0.46
N GLY A 147 8.54 -24.59 -1.75
CA GLY A 147 9.36 -25.48 -2.57
C GLY A 147 10.66 -25.87 -1.87
N LYS A 148 10.81 -27.18 -1.55
CA LYS A 148 11.99 -27.95 -1.05
C LYS A 148 13.00 -27.35 -0.07
N ASP A 149 12.86 -26.10 0.35
CA ASP A 149 13.70 -25.48 1.36
C ASP A 149 13.02 -25.68 2.71
N HIS A 150 13.52 -26.66 3.46
CA HIS A 150 13.14 -26.94 4.85
C HIS A 150 13.53 -25.76 5.76
N LEU A 151 12.76 -24.68 5.72
CA LEU A 151 12.86 -23.59 6.69
C LEU A 151 12.04 -23.97 7.92
N ASP A 152 12.74 -24.45 8.95
CA ASP A 152 12.19 -25.05 10.17
C ASP A 152 11.69 -24.02 11.21
N SER A 153 11.49 -22.75 10.82
CA SER A 153 11.07 -21.71 11.75
C SER A 153 9.55 -21.61 11.86
N THR A 154 9.06 -21.46 13.09
CA THR A 154 7.64 -21.16 13.38
C THR A 154 7.16 -19.94 12.59
N PHE A 155 8.01 -18.93 12.40
CA PHE A 155 7.71 -17.77 11.54
C PHE A 155 7.30 -18.20 10.12
N VAL A 156 8.09 -19.04 9.46
CA VAL A 156 7.75 -19.49 8.10
C VAL A 156 6.47 -20.32 8.08
N GLN A 157 6.19 -21.14 9.10
CA GLN A 157 4.93 -21.89 9.15
C GLN A 157 3.69 -21.01 9.37
N VAL A 158 3.79 -20.03 10.27
CA VAL A 158 2.74 -19.04 10.56
C VAL A 158 2.40 -18.25 9.29
N TRP A 159 3.43 -17.76 8.59
CA TRP A 159 3.24 -16.78 7.52
C TRP A 159 3.24 -17.40 6.10
N ILE A 160 3.75 -18.61 5.90
CA ILE A 160 3.79 -19.26 4.57
C ILE A 160 2.98 -20.56 4.54
N GLY A 161 2.64 -21.15 5.69
CA GLY A 161 2.07 -22.50 5.73
C GLY A 161 0.73 -22.65 5.01
N SER A 162 -0.14 -21.64 5.04
CA SER A 162 -1.47 -21.74 4.43
C SER A 162 -2.07 -20.40 4.03
N GLU A 163 -2.91 -20.42 3.01
CA GLU A 163 -3.61 -19.25 2.48
C GLU A 163 -5.05 -19.60 2.14
N ILE A 164 -5.96 -18.68 2.45
CA ILE A 164 -7.36 -18.74 2.05
C ILE A 164 -7.47 -18.09 0.68
N THR A 165 -7.84 -18.89 -0.31
CA THR A 165 -8.01 -18.47 -1.69
C THR A 165 -9.44 -18.72 -2.16
N TYR A 166 -9.86 -18.00 -3.19
CA TYR A 166 -11.06 -18.36 -3.92
C TYR A 166 -10.83 -19.69 -4.63
N LEU A 167 -11.85 -20.55 -4.60
CA LEU A 167 -11.83 -21.85 -5.27
C LEU A 167 -11.40 -21.74 -6.75
N HIS A 168 -11.81 -20.67 -7.43
CA HIS A 168 -11.52 -20.41 -8.83
C HIS A 168 -11.64 -18.92 -9.14
N ARG A 169 -10.94 -18.45 -10.18
CA ARG A 169 -11.01 -17.06 -10.67
C ARG A 169 -12.46 -16.61 -10.97
N SER A 170 -13.28 -17.49 -11.54
CA SER A 170 -14.70 -17.18 -11.83
C SER A 170 -15.51 -16.86 -10.57
N VAL A 171 -15.14 -17.41 -9.41
CA VAL A 171 -15.75 -17.04 -8.12
C VAL A 171 -15.33 -15.62 -7.74
N THR A 172 -14.04 -15.28 -7.91
CA THR A 172 -13.53 -13.92 -7.71
C THR A 172 -14.28 -12.92 -8.58
N ASP A 173 -14.40 -13.20 -9.88
CA ASP A 173 -15.07 -12.33 -10.86
C ASP A 173 -16.56 -12.15 -10.52
N TYR A 174 -17.24 -13.24 -10.11
CA TYR A 174 -18.63 -13.20 -9.69
C TYR A 174 -18.84 -12.37 -8.42
N LEU A 175 -17.99 -12.55 -7.40
CA LEU A 175 -18.06 -11.82 -6.14
C LEU A 175 -17.65 -10.35 -6.26
N ALA A 176 -16.94 -9.97 -7.32
CA ALA A 176 -16.58 -8.59 -7.61
C ALA A 176 -17.77 -7.75 -8.12
N LYS A 177 -18.88 -8.37 -8.55
CA LYS A 177 -20.09 -7.67 -8.99
C LYS A 177 -20.72 -6.86 -7.86
N GLU A 178 -21.17 -5.63 -8.16
CA GLU A 178 -21.72 -4.70 -7.18
C GLU A 178 -23.01 -5.22 -6.50
N GLU A 179 -23.85 -5.92 -7.26
CA GLU A 179 -25.06 -6.56 -6.74
C GLU A 179 -24.73 -7.64 -5.70
N MET A 180 -23.72 -8.46 -5.97
CA MET A 180 -23.28 -9.55 -5.09
C MET A 180 -22.61 -9.02 -3.85
N LEU A 181 -21.80 -7.97 -4.00
CA LEU A 181 -21.25 -7.23 -2.87
C LEU A 181 -22.38 -6.74 -1.95
N THR A 182 -23.40 -6.11 -2.51
CA THR A 182 -24.53 -5.60 -1.73
C THR A 182 -25.23 -6.72 -0.97
N LYS A 183 -25.46 -7.87 -1.64
CA LYS A 183 -26.03 -9.08 -1.03
C LYS A 183 -25.18 -9.59 0.14
N ILE A 184 -23.87 -9.69 -0.03
CA ILE A 184 -22.93 -10.16 1.00
C ILE A 184 -22.89 -9.18 2.18
N LEU A 185 -22.75 -7.88 1.91
CA LEU A 185 -22.71 -6.85 2.95
C LEU A 185 -24.01 -6.84 3.78
N ALA A 186 -25.17 -7.02 3.12
CA ALA A 186 -26.47 -7.05 3.79
C ALA A 186 -26.63 -8.20 4.80
N GLN A 187 -25.84 -9.28 4.68
CA GLN A 187 -25.87 -10.40 5.63
C GLN A 187 -25.16 -10.09 6.96
N ASN A 188 -24.32 -9.05 7.02
CA ASN A 188 -23.68 -8.66 8.27
C ASN A 188 -24.56 -7.66 9.03
N THR A 189 -25.20 -8.12 10.09
CA THR A 189 -26.04 -7.28 10.96
C THR A 189 -25.24 -6.38 11.91
N ASP A 190 -23.92 -6.59 12.00
CA ASP A 190 -23.04 -5.77 12.82
C ASP A 190 -22.57 -4.54 12.05
N THR A 191 -23.27 -3.44 12.30
CA THR A 191 -22.97 -2.11 11.72
C THR A 191 -21.64 -1.52 12.20
N THR A 192 -21.02 -2.10 13.24
CA THR A 192 -19.73 -1.64 13.77
C THR A 192 -18.54 -2.37 13.14
N PHE A 193 -18.81 -3.41 12.34
CA PHE A 193 -17.77 -4.18 11.68
C PHE A 193 -17.00 -3.32 10.67
N SER A 194 -15.68 -3.31 10.80
CA SER A 194 -14.76 -2.71 9.85
C SER A 194 -13.74 -3.75 9.41
N ALA A 195 -13.72 -4.08 8.11
CA ALA A 195 -12.77 -5.03 7.56
C ALA A 195 -11.32 -4.57 7.78
N SER A 196 -11.03 -3.28 7.57
CA SER A 196 -9.71 -2.70 7.77
C SER A 196 -9.25 -2.76 9.23
N ARG A 197 -10.14 -2.45 10.19
CA ARG A 197 -9.82 -2.57 11.61
C ARG A 197 -9.67 -4.03 12.06
N THR A 198 -10.46 -4.92 11.49
CA THR A 198 -10.38 -6.36 11.74
C THR A 198 -9.08 -6.96 11.24
N TRP A 199 -8.67 -6.58 10.04
CA TRP A 199 -7.38 -6.98 9.46
C TRP A 199 -6.20 -6.46 10.28
N LEU A 200 -6.26 -5.20 10.75
CA LEU A 200 -5.24 -4.66 11.65
C LEU A 200 -5.12 -5.47 12.94
N ARG A 201 -6.26 -5.84 13.57
CA ARG A 201 -6.28 -6.68 14.77
C ARG A 201 -5.61 -8.03 14.53
N SER A 202 -5.97 -8.70 13.43
CA SER A 202 -5.38 -10.00 13.09
C SER A 202 -3.88 -9.90 12.86
N LEU A 203 -3.41 -8.87 12.15
CA LEU A 203 -1.97 -8.65 11.91
C LEU A 203 -1.20 -8.40 13.21
N VAL A 204 -1.71 -7.53 14.10
CA VAL A 204 -1.06 -7.26 15.40
C VAL A 204 -0.98 -8.54 16.23
N MET A 205 -2.07 -9.31 16.30
CA MET A 205 -2.07 -10.59 17.02
C MET A 205 -1.09 -11.59 16.40
N SER A 206 -1.03 -11.69 15.06
CA SER A 206 -0.07 -12.56 14.37
C SER A 206 1.38 -12.20 14.70
N ILE A 207 1.73 -10.90 14.73
CA ILE A 207 3.08 -10.45 15.11
C ILE A 207 3.39 -10.84 16.56
N LYS A 208 2.44 -10.63 17.49
CA LYS A 208 2.59 -11.03 18.91
C LYS A 208 2.84 -12.53 19.08
N ARG A 209 2.27 -13.33 18.18
CA ARG A 209 2.29 -14.80 18.20
C ARG A 209 3.40 -15.43 17.35
N SER A 210 4.28 -14.61 16.78
CA SER A 210 5.37 -15.03 15.91
C SER A 210 6.74 -15.00 16.61
N ASP A 211 7.62 -15.93 16.24
CA ASP A 211 9.03 -15.85 16.60
C ASP A 211 9.79 -14.96 15.62
N LEU A 212 10.13 -13.74 16.05
CA LEU A 212 10.98 -12.81 15.29
C LEU A 212 12.45 -12.87 15.74
N GLY A 213 12.83 -13.92 16.50
CA GLY A 213 14.10 -14.07 17.19
C GLY A 213 15.31 -14.46 16.33
N ILE A 214 16.46 -14.56 17.01
CA ILE A 214 17.85 -14.56 16.52
C ILE A 214 18.07 -15.51 15.33
N GLY A 215 18.13 -14.96 14.11
CA GLY A 215 18.45 -15.71 12.90
C GLY A 215 17.69 -15.29 11.65
N THR A 216 16.65 -14.46 11.77
CA THR A 216 15.94 -13.89 10.62
C THR A 216 16.89 -12.96 9.84
N TRP A 217 17.49 -13.47 8.77
CA TRP A 217 18.31 -12.70 7.84
C TRP A 217 17.75 -12.90 6.44
N GLY A 218 17.56 -11.81 5.70
CA GLY A 218 17.10 -11.91 4.30
C GLY A 218 15.58 -12.00 4.18
N ARG A 219 15.02 -13.18 3.92
CA ARG A 219 13.61 -13.32 3.48
C ARG A 219 12.62 -13.05 4.62
N GLU A 220 12.92 -13.48 5.84
CA GLU A 220 12.02 -13.37 6.99
C GLU A 220 11.83 -11.92 7.45
N VAL A 221 12.90 -11.13 7.43
CA VAL A 221 12.84 -9.69 7.75
C VAL A 221 12.02 -8.92 6.71
N ASN A 222 12.16 -9.29 5.43
CA ASN A 222 11.33 -8.73 4.37
C ASN A 222 9.85 -9.06 4.58
N MET A 223 9.53 -10.31 4.92
CA MET A 223 8.15 -10.76 5.16
C MET A 223 7.52 -10.05 6.36
N LEU A 224 8.25 -9.87 7.45
CA LEU A 224 7.76 -9.08 8.57
C LEU A 224 7.48 -7.63 8.15
N TRP A 225 8.33 -7.03 7.33
CA TRP A 225 8.08 -5.70 6.80
C TRP A 225 6.74 -5.71 6.06
N ASP A 226 6.53 -6.63 5.13
CA ASP A 226 5.28 -6.74 4.36
C ASP A 226 4.04 -6.79 5.27
N VAL A 227 4.12 -7.47 6.41
CA VAL A 227 3.05 -7.50 7.43
C VAL A 227 2.86 -6.15 8.13
N VAL A 228 3.96 -5.48 8.51
CA VAL A 228 3.92 -4.13 9.10
C VAL A 228 3.35 -3.12 8.10
N GLU A 229 3.67 -3.26 6.81
CA GLU A 229 3.08 -2.48 5.72
C GLU A 229 1.57 -2.63 5.68
N ASP A 230 1.09 -3.87 5.63
CA ASP A 230 -0.33 -4.16 5.61
C ASP A 230 -1.03 -3.61 6.85
N ALA A 231 -0.38 -3.66 8.02
CA ALA A 231 -0.93 -3.08 9.24
C ALA A 231 -1.05 -1.55 9.14
N LEU A 232 -0.06 -0.86 8.58
CA LEU A 232 -0.09 0.59 8.40
C LEU A 232 -1.13 0.99 7.32
N LYS A 233 -1.25 0.24 6.23
CA LYS A 233 -2.28 0.46 5.19
C LYS A 233 -3.69 0.20 5.72
N ALA A 234 -3.87 -0.86 6.50
CA ALA A 234 -5.13 -1.16 7.16
C ALA A 234 -5.52 -0.08 8.18
N SER A 235 -4.54 0.44 8.92
CA SER A 235 -4.74 1.57 9.82
C SER A 235 -5.21 2.80 9.06
N ARG A 236 -4.62 3.09 7.90
CA ARG A 236 -5.00 4.25 7.08
C ARG A 236 -6.40 4.08 6.50
N SER A 237 -6.70 2.91 5.98
CA SER A 237 -8.06 2.60 5.51
C SER A 237 -9.08 2.74 6.64
N THR A 238 -8.72 2.35 7.87
CA THR A 238 -9.55 2.56 9.07
C THR A 238 -9.77 4.05 9.33
N GLU A 239 -8.74 4.88 9.26
CA GLU A 239 -8.86 6.34 9.42
C GLU A 239 -9.78 6.96 8.36
N SER A 240 -9.58 6.62 7.09
CA SER A 240 -10.38 7.17 5.98
C SER A 240 -11.85 6.74 6.04
N THR A 241 -12.13 5.52 6.50
CA THR A 241 -13.51 4.97 6.51
C THR A 241 -14.28 5.32 7.78
N THR A 242 -13.61 5.38 8.93
CA THR A 242 -14.26 5.59 10.23
C THR A 242 -14.14 7.03 10.74
N GLY A 243 -13.20 7.82 10.20
CA GLY A 243 -12.84 9.12 10.76
C GLY A 243 -12.16 9.04 12.13
N THR A 244 -11.70 7.86 12.54
CA THR A 244 -11.03 7.63 13.84
C THR A 244 -9.73 6.86 13.65
N SER A 245 -8.72 7.16 14.48
CA SER A 245 -7.44 6.46 14.44
C SER A 245 -7.44 5.22 15.35
N PRO A 246 -6.92 4.06 14.90
CA PRO A 246 -6.76 2.87 15.74
C PRO A 246 -5.53 2.98 16.65
N VAL A 247 -5.45 4.05 17.44
CA VAL A 247 -4.25 4.40 18.26
C VAL A 247 -3.83 3.29 19.20
N ALA A 248 -4.78 2.58 19.82
CA ALA A 248 -4.46 1.49 20.74
C ALA A 248 -3.73 0.34 20.03
N LEU A 249 -4.23 -0.09 18.87
CA LEU A 249 -3.63 -1.15 18.06
C LEU A 249 -2.28 -0.73 17.47
N LEU A 250 -2.15 0.53 17.03
CA LEU A 250 -0.87 1.07 16.53
C LEU A 250 0.19 1.16 17.63
N ASN A 251 -0.19 1.55 18.85
CA ASN A 251 0.71 1.54 19.99
C ASN A 251 1.09 0.10 20.40
N GLU A 252 0.15 -0.84 20.32
CA GLU A 252 0.43 -2.24 20.61
C GLU A 252 1.37 -2.84 19.55
N LEU A 253 1.19 -2.53 18.27
CA LEU A 253 2.13 -2.87 17.21
C LEU A 253 3.54 -2.35 17.51
N ASP A 254 3.65 -1.06 17.88
CA ASP A 254 4.94 -0.46 18.27
C ASP A 254 5.56 -1.19 19.48
N ARG A 255 4.76 -1.50 20.50
CA ARG A 255 5.20 -2.22 21.69
C ARG A 255 5.69 -3.63 21.36
N THR A 256 4.95 -4.37 20.52
CA THR A 256 5.30 -5.73 20.12
C THR A 256 6.60 -5.74 19.35
N LEU A 257 6.74 -4.87 18.35
CA LEU A 257 7.98 -4.73 17.58
C LEU A 257 9.14 -4.32 18.49
N SER A 258 8.99 -3.31 19.33
CA SER A 258 10.05 -2.92 20.27
C SER A 258 10.46 -4.07 21.19
N THR A 259 9.51 -4.83 21.73
CA THR A 259 9.82 -5.94 22.66
C THR A 259 10.58 -7.07 21.96
N GLN A 260 10.14 -7.47 20.76
CA GLN A 260 10.79 -8.54 20.01
C GLN A 260 12.16 -8.11 19.45
N PHE A 261 12.34 -6.82 19.11
CA PHE A 261 13.57 -6.30 18.50
C PHE A 261 14.57 -5.60 19.45
N ASP A 262 14.18 -5.14 20.65
CA ASP A 262 15.11 -4.56 21.62
C ASP A 262 16.13 -5.60 22.12
N SER A 263 15.82 -6.88 21.97
CA SER A 263 16.76 -7.98 22.16
C SER A 263 17.94 -7.94 21.15
N GLN A 264 17.85 -7.17 20.07
CA GLN A 264 18.78 -7.09 18.94
C GLN A 264 18.92 -5.64 18.41
N ARG A 265 19.45 -4.73 19.24
CA ARG A 265 19.62 -3.26 19.04
C ARG A 265 20.23 -2.75 17.70
N HIS A 266 20.64 -3.60 16.78
CA HIS A 266 21.41 -3.19 15.59
C HIS A 266 20.66 -3.23 14.25
N ASN A 267 19.46 -3.82 14.15
CA ASN A 267 18.85 -4.12 12.84
C ASN A 267 17.66 -3.23 12.45
N LEU A 268 16.73 -2.86 13.35
CA LEU A 268 15.60 -1.99 12.98
C LEU A 268 16.03 -0.55 12.61
N SER A 269 17.05 -0.02 13.28
CA SER A 269 17.61 1.32 12.96
C SER A 269 18.24 1.38 11.56
N ARG A 270 18.69 0.23 11.02
CA ARG A 270 19.18 0.10 9.64
C ARG A 270 18.04 -0.02 8.62
N LEU A 271 16.85 -0.42 9.04
CA LEU A 271 15.68 -0.70 8.20
C LEU A 271 14.64 0.43 8.22
N HIS A 272 15.07 1.67 8.01
CA HIS A 272 14.17 2.82 7.71
C HIS A 272 13.57 3.57 8.92
N GLY A 273 14.38 4.02 9.88
CA GLY A 273 13.93 5.03 10.87
C GLY A 273 13.05 4.49 12.01
N ALA A 274 12.59 5.38 12.90
CA ALA A 274 11.85 5.02 14.11
C ALA A 274 10.38 4.61 13.79
N PRO A 275 9.70 3.79 14.60
CA PRO A 275 8.31 3.39 14.36
C PRO A 275 7.34 4.56 14.13
N ALA A 276 7.60 5.72 14.75
CA ALA A 276 6.84 6.95 14.55
C ALA A 276 6.98 7.56 13.13
N SER A 277 8.12 7.38 12.44
CA SER A 277 8.30 7.87 11.06
C SER A 277 7.56 7.02 10.03
N TRP A 278 7.25 5.76 10.33
CA TRP A 278 6.47 4.94 9.42
C TRP A 278 5.04 5.46 9.32
N LYS A 279 4.46 5.94 10.43
CA LYS A 279 3.09 6.48 10.43
C LYS A 279 2.97 7.70 9.52
N THR A 280 4.03 8.51 9.44
CA THR A 280 4.08 9.62 8.48
C THR A 280 4.22 9.16 7.04
N TRP A 281 4.99 8.10 6.76
CA TRP A 281 5.15 7.56 5.40
C TRP A 281 3.93 6.82 4.87
N TYR A 282 3.05 6.36 5.76
CA TYR A 282 1.84 5.63 5.40
C TYR A 282 0.56 6.47 5.48
N GLY A 283 0.68 7.79 5.68
CA GLY A 283 -0.47 8.67 5.55
C GLY A 283 -1.43 8.64 6.74
N LEU A 284 -0.94 8.28 7.94
CA LEU A 284 -1.77 8.15 9.15
C LEU A 284 -1.98 9.51 9.83
N GLU A 285 -2.75 10.36 9.16
CA GLU A 285 -3.06 11.74 9.57
C GLU A 285 -3.67 11.81 10.97
N LEU A 286 -4.69 10.99 11.24
CA LEU A 286 -5.43 11.07 12.51
C LEU A 286 -4.56 10.59 13.67
N TYR A 287 -3.81 9.50 13.47
CA TYR A 287 -2.84 9.01 14.46
C TYR A 287 -1.79 10.08 14.80
N VAL A 288 -1.16 10.67 13.77
CA VAL A 288 -0.11 11.68 13.95
C VAL A 288 -0.67 12.88 14.70
N THR A 289 -1.86 13.35 14.32
CA THR A 289 -2.55 14.46 14.99
C THR A 289 -2.83 14.16 16.46
N GLU A 290 -3.40 12.99 16.77
CA GLU A 290 -3.72 12.59 18.14
C GLU A 290 -2.46 12.43 19.00
N LYS A 291 -1.40 11.84 18.44
CA LYS A 291 -0.13 11.65 19.14
C LYS A 291 0.55 12.99 19.45
N MET A 292 0.56 13.93 18.50
CA MET A 292 1.13 15.26 18.70
C MET A 292 0.33 16.08 19.73
N LYS A 293 -1.00 15.97 19.73
CA LYS A 293 -1.83 16.62 20.76
C LYS A 293 -1.54 16.09 22.17
N ARG A 294 -1.23 14.80 22.31
CA ARG A 294 -0.92 14.18 23.61
C ARG A 294 0.51 14.42 24.09
N ASN A 295 1.49 14.28 23.18
CA ASN A 295 2.91 14.26 23.53
C ASN A 295 3.64 15.58 23.23
N GLY A 296 2.95 16.56 22.62
CA GLY A 296 3.54 17.79 22.11
C GLY A 296 4.20 17.61 20.74
N THR A 297 4.76 18.71 20.23
CA THR A 297 5.39 18.78 18.91
C THR A 297 6.87 18.41 18.91
N SER A 298 7.49 18.36 20.10
CA SER A 298 8.93 18.11 20.27
C SER A 298 9.23 16.61 20.22
N LYS A 299 10.15 16.21 19.33
CA LYS A 299 10.67 14.84 19.22
C LYS A 299 12.19 14.87 19.40
N GLU A 300 12.73 13.95 20.20
CA GLU A 300 14.17 13.79 20.31
C GLU A 300 14.76 13.31 18.97
N GLY A 301 15.81 13.99 18.48
CA GLY A 301 16.42 13.71 17.18
C GLY A 301 15.76 14.49 16.03
N ARG A 302 15.56 13.84 14.88
CA ARG A 302 15.04 14.51 13.67
C ARG A 302 13.56 14.92 13.83
N PRO A 303 13.16 16.15 13.46
CA PRO A 303 11.77 16.59 13.52
C PRO A 303 10.82 15.70 12.71
N LEU A 304 9.59 15.51 13.21
CA LEU A 304 8.59 14.65 12.57
C LEU A 304 8.21 15.14 11.16
N LEU A 305 8.15 16.46 10.96
CA LEU A 305 7.89 17.09 9.66
C LEU A 305 8.94 16.69 8.63
N GLN A 306 10.22 16.57 9.01
CA GLN A 306 11.25 16.12 8.09
C GLN A 306 11.10 14.64 7.74
N TYR A 307 10.67 13.79 8.68
CA TYR A 307 10.38 12.39 8.37
C TYR A 307 9.29 12.25 7.32
N ALA A 308 8.22 13.05 7.40
CA ALA A 308 7.17 13.08 6.38
C ALA A 308 7.68 13.46 4.97
N LEU A 309 8.89 14.00 4.86
CA LEU A 309 9.50 14.48 3.62
C LEU A 309 10.78 13.71 3.22
N LEU A 310 11.18 12.67 3.96
CA LEU A 310 12.38 11.87 3.63
C LEU A 310 12.09 10.75 2.61
N GLU A 311 13.12 10.40 1.83
CA GLU A 311 13.08 9.20 0.95
C GLU A 311 12.97 7.94 1.81
N ASN A 312 12.01 7.07 1.48
CA ASN A 312 12.01 5.71 1.99
C ASN A 312 12.58 4.78 0.91
N HIS A 313 13.86 4.39 1.03
CA HIS A 313 14.62 3.63 0.03
C HIS A 313 14.13 2.19 -0.27
N GLY A 314 12.90 1.83 0.09
CA GLY A 314 12.32 0.52 -0.19
C GLY A 314 10.83 0.50 -0.51
N LEU A 315 10.12 1.62 -0.35
CA LEU A 315 8.66 1.67 -0.38
C LEU A 315 8.23 2.95 -1.09
N ASN A 316 7.47 2.79 -2.17
CA ASN A 316 6.66 3.81 -2.86
C ASN A 316 6.91 5.26 -2.41
N ASN A 317 7.62 6.04 -3.22
CA ASN A 317 8.05 7.43 -2.97
C ASN A 317 6.89 8.46 -2.88
N PHE A 318 5.70 8.06 -2.44
CA PHE A 318 4.56 8.93 -2.24
C PHE A 318 4.67 9.67 -0.92
N PHE A 319 4.37 10.96 -0.98
CA PHE A 319 4.16 11.78 0.20
C PHE A 319 2.68 12.02 0.43
N TRP A 320 2.35 12.33 1.68
CA TRP A 320 0.98 12.58 2.11
C TRP A 320 0.82 14.06 2.50
N PRO A 321 0.33 14.92 1.57
CA PRO A 321 0.08 16.34 1.87
C PRO A 321 -0.79 16.53 3.11
N GLU A 322 -1.72 15.59 3.36
CA GLU A 322 -2.63 15.59 4.50
C GLU A 322 -1.86 15.45 5.82
N VAL A 323 -0.88 14.54 5.89
CA VAL A 323 -0.01 14.39 7.06
C VAL A 323 0.87 15.62 7.26
N VAL A 324 1.46 16.16 6.19
CA VAL A 324 2.28 17.39 6.27
C VAL A 324 1.46 18.55 6.81
N CYS A 325 0.25 18.73 6.29
CA CYS A 325 -0.70 19.75 6.74
C CYS A 325 -1.05 19.55 8.22
N ALA A 326 -1.41 18.33 8.63
CA ALA A 326 -1.76 18.01 10.01
C ALA A 326 -0.62 18.29 11.00
N ILE A 327 0.63 17.99 10.63
CA ILE A 327 1.82 18.32 11.44
C ILE A 327 2.00 19.84 11.56
N LEU A 328 1.90 20.58 10.45
CA LEU A 328 2.09 22.04 10.44
C LEU A 328 0.99 22.77 11.21
N GLN A 329 -0.24 22.26 11.18
CA GLN A 329 -1.36 22.80 11.98
C GLN A 329 -1.12 22.71 13.49
N GLN A 330 -0.19 21.86 13.96
CA GLN A 330 0.24 21.84 15.36
C GLN A 330 1.26 22.93 15.71
N GLY A 331 1.59 23.83 14.77
CA GLY A 331 2.53 24.94 14.99
C GLY A 331 4.01 24.57 14.84
N VAL A 332 4.32 23.47 14.15
CA VAL A 332 5.70 23.09 13.84
C VAL A 332 6.31 24.09 12.86
N ASN A 333 7.53 24.54 13.12
CA ASN A 333 8.24 25.47 12.25
C ASN A 333 8.82 24.75 11.02
N PRO A 334 8.38 25.05 9.78
CA PRO A 334 8.92 24.40 8.57
C PRO A 334 10.39 24.75 8.29
N ASN A 335 10.92 25.79 8.92
CA ASN A 335 12.31 26.22 8.81
C ASN A 335 13.20 25.68 9.94
N GLU A 336 12.67 24.86 10.85
CA GLU A 336 13.50 24.20 11.87
C GLU A 336 14.57 23.32 11.19
N GLU A 337 15.82 23.61 11.49
CA GLU A 337 16.96 22.91 10.90
C GLU A 337 17.38 21.73 11.77
N PHE A 338 17.64 20.60 11.11
CA PHE A 338 18.24 19.43 11.70
C PHE A 338 19.33 18.91 10.75
N ASN A 339 20.56 18.78 11.23
CA ASN A 339 21.75 18.46 10.42
C ASN A 339 21.95 19.42 9.22
N GLY A 340 21.62 20.70 9.38
CA GLY A 340 21.79 21.75 8.35
C GLY A 340 20.72 21.78 7.25
N GLU A 341 19.70 20.92 7.35
CA GLU A 341 18.58 20.85 6.42
C GLU A 341 17.28 21.18 7.16
N SER A 342 16.40 21.97 6.54
CA SER A 342 15.03 22.20 7.03
C SER A 342 14.03 21.34 6.26
N ALA A 343 12.81 21.20 6.78
CA ALA A 343 11.74 20.51 6.06
C ALA A 343 11.48 21.16 4.69
N TRP A 344 11.52 22.49 4.64
CA TRP A 344 11.38 23.24 3.38
C TRP A 344 12.49 22.93 2.37
N LYS A 345 13.76 22.92 2.80
CA LYS A 345 14.90 22.57 1.93
C LYS A 345 14.82 21.12 1.44
N LEU A 346 14.43 20.19 2.32
CA LEU A 346 14.22 18.78 1.95
C LEU A 346 13.14 18.61 0.89
N ALA A 347 12.01 19.34 1.02
CA ALA A 347 10.94 19.29 0.03
C ALA A 347 11.35 19.85 -1.34
N LEU A 348 12.29 20.80 -1.39
CA LEU A 348 12.80 21.40 -2.63
C LEU A 348 13.88 20.55 -3.32
N ASP A 349 14.78 19.89 -2.56
CA ASP A 349 15.86 19.05 -3.13
C ASP A 349 15.33 17.73 -3.73
N GLN A 350 14.11 17.36 -3.38
CA GLN A 350 13.52 16.09 -3.71
C GLN A 350 12.44 16.27 -4.79
N GLN A 351 12.84 16.14 -6.07
CA GLN A 351 11.91 15.95 -7.20
C GLN A 351 11.40 14.51 -7.17
N ARG A 352 10.08 14.34 -7.04
CA ARG A 352 9.48 13.14 -6.46
C ARG A 352 8.19 12.76 -7.16
N PHE A 353 7.90 11.46 -7.15
CA PHE A 353 6.66 10.87 -7.67
C PHE A 353 5.43 11.59 -7.10
N GLY A 354 4.48 11.94 -7.97
CA GLY A 354 3.27 12.70 -7.64
C GLY A 354 3.49 14.20 -7.64
N LEU A 355 3.78 14.78 -8.81
CA LEU A 355 4.07 16.22 -8.98
C LEU A 355 3.00 17.15 -8.39
N ARG A 356 1.72 16.80 -8.50
CA ARG A 356 0.62 17.60 -7.93
C ARG A 356 0.61 17.54 -6.40
N GLN A 357 0.88 16.37 -5.81
CA GLN A 357 1.03 16.21 -4.37
C GLN A 357 2.24 16.99 -3.85
N TRP A 358 3.33 16.98 -4.60
CA TRP A 358 4.52 17.78 -4.30
C TRP A 358 4.23 19.27 -4.31
N ILE A 359 3.56 19.80 -5.36
CA ILE A 359 3.14 21.22 -5.39
C ILE A 359 2.28 21.55 -4.16
N LYS A 360 1.30 20.70 -3.83
CA LYS A 360 0.44 20.89 -2.65
C LYS A 360 1.23 20.91 -1.34
N ILE A 361 2.27 20.08 -1.20
CA ILE A 361 3.18 20.10 -0.03
C ILE A 361 3.95 21.42 0.04
N LEU A 362 4.50 21.88 -1.08
CA LEU A 362 5.24 23.14 -1.13
C LEU A 362 4.36 24.34 -0.79
N GLU A 363 3.14 24.39 -1.34
CA GLU A 363 2.14 25.39 -0.99
C GLU A 363 1.82 25.36 0.50
N THR A 364 1.59 24.17 1.06
CA THR A 364 1.27 23.98 2.47
C THR A 364 2.40 24.49 3.37
N LEU A 365 3.66 24.20 3.04
CA LEU A 365 4.83 24.68 3.78
C LEU A 365 4.94 26.22 3.74
N LEU A 366 4.73 26.84 2.58
CA LEU A 366 4.74 28.30 2.43
C LEU A 366 3.61 29.00 3.19
N LEU A 367 2.41 28.41 3.19
CA LEU A 367 1.28 28.94 3.96
C LEU A 367 1.58 28.94 5.46
N HIS A 368 2.34 27.96 5.95
CA HIS A 368 2.76 27.83 7.35
C HIS A 368 4.12 28.48 7.66
N GLY A 369 4.61 29.36 6.77
CA GLY A 369 5.75 30.25 7.07
C GLY A 369 7.11 29.73 6.63
N ALA A 370 7.19 28.77 5.70
CA ALA A 370 8.46 28.42 5.07
C ALA A 370 9.11 29.64 4.40
N ASP A 371 10.43 29.76 4.53
CA ASP A 371 11.20 30.90 4.01
C ASP A 371 11.28 30.84 2.47
N PRO A 372 10.61 31.77 1.76
CA PRO A 372 10.55 31.76 0.30
C PRO A 372 11.89 32.07 -0.37
N ASP A 373 12.89 32.56 0.37
CA ASP A 373 14.23 32.88 -0.11
C ASP A 373 15.31 31.93 0.49
N ALA A 374 14.89 30.81 1.10
CA ALA A 374 15.79 29.86 1.74
C ALA A 374 16.87 29.35 0.75
N PRO A 375 18.17 29.59 1.02
CA PRO A 375 19.21 29.20 0.10
C PRO A 375 19.35 27.68 0.10
N THR A 376 19.09 27.06 -1.05
CA THR A 376 19.04 25.60 -1.20
C THR A 376 20.17 25.13 -2.11
N ARG A 377 20.87 24.05 -1.72
CA ARG A 377 21.96 23.48 -2.52
C ARG A 377 21.38 22.80 -3.75
N ALA A 378 21.96 23.10 -4.92
CA ALA A 378 21.83 22.19 -6.05
C ALA A 378 22.83 21.04 -5.90
N LYS A 379 22.44 19.81 -6.24
CA LYS A 379 23.40 18.70 -6.32
C LYS A 379 24.50 19.08 -7.33
N PRO A 380 25.78 19.01 -6.94
CA PRO A 380 26.87 19.47 -7.80
C PRO A 380 26.89 18.67 -9.10
N ASP A 381 26.99 19.38 -10.22
CA ASP A 381 27.28 18.74 -11.51
C ASP A 381 28.68 18.12 -11.40
N LYS A 382 28.75 16.79 -11.54
CA LYS A 382 30.03 16.05 -11.53
C LYS A 382 30.96 16.47 -12.68
N THR A 383 30.49 17.30 -13.61
CA THR A 383 31.24 17.73 -14.80
C THR A 383 31.95 19.08 -14.64
N GLU A 384 31.61 19.90 -13.63
CA GLU A 384 32.34 21.15 -13.38
C GLU A 384 33.59 20.89 -12.52
N ARG A 385 34.73 20.77 -13.20
CA ARG A 385 36.06 20.89 -12.56
C ARG A 385 36.24 22.34 -12.08
N GLY A 386 35.70 22.68 -10.91
CA GLY A 386 35.90 23.97 -10.25
C GLY A 386 35.36 23.98 -8.83
N SER A 387 36.12 24.54 -7.88
CA SER A 387 35.86 24.52 -6.43
C SER A 387 34.69 25.39 -5.94
N ARG A 388 33.82 25.89 -6.83
CA ARG A 388 32.74 26.83 -6.47
C ARG A 388 31.42 26.09 -6.26
N ALA A 389 30.81 26.28 -5.09
CA ALA A 389 29.49 25.79 -4.78
C ALA A 389 28.43 26.84 -5.12
N TYR A 390 27.24 26.41 -5.51
CA TYR A 390 26.10 27.27 -5.84
C TYR A 390 24.92 26.96 -4.92
N LEU A 391 24.21 28.00 -4.49
CA LEU A 391 22.87 27.90 -3.87
C LEU A 391 21.88 28.65 -4.74
N TYR A 392 20.64 28.19 -4.74
CA TYR A 392 19.56 28.77 -5.53
C TYR A 392 18.35 29.04 -4.66
N SER A 393 17.62 30.08 -5.02
CA SER A 393 16.36 30.42 -4.35
C SER A 393 15.28 29.40 -4.73
N PRO A 394 14.28 29.16 -3.88
CA PRO A 394 13.15 28.30 -4.21
C PRO A 394 12.44 28.72 -5.51
N LEU A 395 12.27 30.03 -5.72
CA LEU A 395 11.69 30.56 -6.96
C LEU A 395 12.54 30.21 -8.18
N HIS A 396 13.87 30.30 -8.08
CA HIS A 396 14.77 29.90 -9.16
C HIS A 396 14.65 28.41 -9.47
N ILE A 397 14.75 27.56 -8.43
CA ILE A 397 14.70 26.09 -8.57
C ILE A 397 13.40 25.66 -9.25
N LEU A 398 12.26 26.16 -8.77
CA LEU A 398 10.95 25.75 -9.29
C LEU A 398 10.67 26.37 -10.66
N THR A 399 11.12 27.61 -10.90
CA THR A 399 10.96 28.23 -12.23
C THR A 399 11.77 27.50 -13.27
N ASP A 400 13.03 27.17 -12.96
CA ASP A 400 13.87 26.37 -13.85
C ASP A 400 13.24 25.01 -14.11
N PHE A 401 12.80 24.30 -13.07
CA PHE A 401 12.11 23.01 -13.21
C PHE A 401 10.92 23.06 -14.17
N PHE A 402 9.97 23.98 -13.96
CA PHE A 402 8.76 24.05 -14.80
C PHE A 402 8.99 24.73 -16.16
N GLU A 403 9.96 25.63 -16.29
CA GLU A 403 10.30 26.26 -17.58
C GLU A 403 11.09 25.29 -18.48
N ASP A 404 12.03 24.51 -17.94
CA ASP A 404 12.76 23.47 -18.68
C ASP A 404 11.81 22.35 -19.12
N THR A 405 10.87 21.97 -18.25
CA THR A 405 9.74 21.07 -18.57
C THR A 405 8.86 21.60 -19.70
N SER A 406 8.61 22.92 -19.76
CA SER A 406 7.81 23.53 -20.84
C SER A 406 8.53 23.63 -22.19
N HIS A 407 9.87 23.71 -22.20
CA HIS A 407 10.67 23.75 -23.42
C HIS A 407 10.76 22.36 -24.07
N SER A 408 10.88 21.31 -23.26
CA SER A 408 10.77 19.92 -23.74
C SER A 408 9.42 19.62 -24.39
N TYR A 409 8.34 20.27 -23.95
CA TYR A 409 6.99 20.10 -24.49
C TYR A 409 6.72 20.83 -25.83
N LYS A 410 7.54 21.84 -26.17
CA LYS A 410 7.38 22.66 -27.40
C LYS A 410 8.25 22.20 -28.56
N ALA A 411 9.19 21.27 -28.33
CA ALA A 411 10.00 20.69 -29.38
C ALA A 411 9.18 19.63 -30.16
N SER A 412 8.90 19.89 -31.44
CA SER A 412 8.19 18.96 -32.32
C SER A 412 8.89 17.58 -32.47
N PRO A 413 8.17 16.53 -32.92
CA PRO A 413 8.62 15.12 -32.93
C PRO A 413 9.79 14.75 -33.86
N SER A 414 10.44 15.73 -34.50
CA SER A 414 11.38 15.50 -35.61
C SER A 414 12.84 15.34 -35.18
N GLU A 415 13.19 15.62 -33.93
CA GLU A 415 14.54 15.38 -33.42
C GLU A 415 14.44 14.47 -32.20
N GLY A 416 14.93 13.22 -32.34
CA GLY A 416 14.86 12.17 -31.32
C GLY A 416 15.62 12.49 -30.02
N ARG A 417 15.14 13.47 -29.27
CA ARG A 417 15.52 13.79 -27.89
C ARG A 417 14.30 13.58 -26.99
N ILE A 418 14.41 12.50 -26.23
CA ILE A 418 13.54 11.92 -25.19
C ILE A 418 12.57 12.91 -24.49
N ASN A 419 11.28 12.55 -24.47
CA ASN A 419 10.14 13.21 -23.83
C ASN A 419 10.09 12.98 -22.30
N GLN A 420 11.13 13.40 -21.58
CA GLN A 420 11.28 13.06 -20.15
C GLN A 420 10.13 13.50 -19.21
N PRO A 421 9.51 14.69 -19.36
CA PRO A 421 8.45 15.11 -18.43
C PRO A 421 7.10 14.43 -18.69
N GLU A 422 6.86 14.02 -19.94
CA GLU A 422 5.66 13.27 -20.30
C GLU A 422 5.79 11.83 -19.80
N GLU A 423 6.98 11.22 -19.89
CA GLU A 423 7.28 9.90 -19.32
C GLU A 423 7.17 9.89 -17.78
N GLU A 424 7.74 10.87 -17.07
CA GLU A 424 7.63 10.94 -15.60
C GLU A 424 6.18 11.11 -15.13
N LEU A 425 5.41 11.97 -15.78
CA LEU A 425 4.02 12.21 -15.41
C LEU A 425 3.09 11.07 -15.87
N GLN A 426 3.42 10.39 -16.98
CA GLN A 426 2.77 9.15 -17.37
C GLN A 426 3.09 8.01 -16.41
N ASP A 427 4.32 7.86 -15.92
CA ASP A 427 4.70 6.87 -14.92
C ASP A 427 4.02 7.15 -13.56
N ASP A 428 3.94 8.42 -13.16
CA ASP A 428 3.20 8.86 -11.98
C ASP A 428 1.70 8.57 -12.10
N LEU A 429 1.10 8.90 -13.26
CA LEU A 429 -0.31 8.67 -13.51
C LEU A 429 -0.62 7.19 -13.71
N MET A 430 0.28 6.42 -14.32
CA MET A 430 0.21 4.96 -14.43
C MET A 430 0.23 4.35 -13.04
N THR A 431 1.16 4.76 -12.18
CA THR A 431 1.19 4.31 -10.79
C THR A 431 -0.07 4.77 -10.06
N TRP A 432 -0.58 5.98 -10.30
CA TRP A 432 -1.78 6.45 -9.62
C TRP A 432 -3.07 5.74 -10.07
N GLN A 433 -3.29 5.59 -11.37
CA GLN A 433 -4.49 4.96 -11.95
C GLN A 433 -4.54 3.46 -11.67
N THR A 434 -3.40 2.77 -11.81
CA THR A 434 -3.31 1.33 -11.57
C THR A 434 -3.36 1.01 -10.07
N PHE A 435 -2.69 1.80 -9.21
CA PHE A 435 -2.66 1.52 -7.76
C PHE A 435 -3.84 2.10 -6.97
N TYR A 436 -4.48 3.20 -7.41
CA TYR A 436 -5.51 3.88 -6.62
C TYR A 436 -6.91 3.87 -7.23
N ASN A 437 -7.05 3.79 -8.55
CA ASN A 437 -8.35 3.85 -9.23
C ASN A 437 -8.80 2.51 -9.81
N ASP A 438 -8.08 1.42 -9.54
CA ASP A 438 -8.50 0.04 -9.87
C ASP A 438 -8.73 -0.15 -11.38
N LYS A 439 -7.97 0.58 -12.22
CA LYS A 439 -8.03 0.48 -13.68
C LYS A 439 -7.09 -0.63 -14.16
N PRO A 440 -7.54 -1.56 -15.02
CA PRO A 440 -6.67 -2.60 -15.57
C PRO A 440 -5.59 -1.99 -16.47
N GLU A 441 -4.42 -2.63 -16.60
CA GLU A 441 -3.32 -2.11 -17.44
C GLU A 441 -3.73 -1.89 -18.91
N SER A 442 -4.72 -2.63 -19.42
CA SER A 442 -5.28 -2.41 -20.76
C SER A 442 -5.96 -1.04 -20.93
N PHE A 443 -6.35 -0.38 -19.83
CA PHE A 443 -6.83 0.99 -19.82
C PHE A 443 -5.77 1.99 -20.31
N LEU A 444 -4.48 1.67 -20.11
CA LEU A 444 -3.35 2.54 -20.44
C LEU A 444 -3.16 2.74 -21.95
N GLU A 445 -3.73 1.86 -22.78
CA GLU A 445 -3.66 1.93 -24.24
C GLU A 445 -4.89 2.62 -24.87
N THR A 446 -5.76 3.20 -24.05
CA THR A 446 -7.02 3.82 -24.50
C THR A 446 -6.85 5.31 -24.79
N GLU A 447 -7.61 5.84 -25.76
CA GLU A 447 -7.72 7.30 -25.97
C GLU A 447 -8.20 8.05 -24.71
N GLU A 448 -8.94 7.36 -23.83
CA GLU A 448 -9.37 7.88 -22.54
C GLU A 448 -8.17 8.17 -21.62
N PHE A 449 -7.17 7.28 -21.57
CA PHE A 449 -5.95 7.50 -20.80
C PHE A 449 -5.16 8.71 -21.30
N ASP A 450 -4.96 8.83 -22.62
CA ASP A 450 -4.28 9.98 -23.23
C ASP A 450 -5.00 11.31 -22.91
N SER A 451 -6.33 11.30 -22.89
CA SER A 451 -7.13 12.46 -22.49
C SER A 451 -6.94 12.80 -21.01
N ILE A 452 -6.87 11.80 -20.12
CA ILE A 452 -6.63 12.01 -18.68
C ILE A 452 -5.23 12.56 -18.44
N VAL A 453 -4.21 12.03 -19.12
CA VAL A 453 -2.83 12.54 -19.04
C VAL A 453 -2.79 14.03 -19.39
N LYS A 454 -3.40 14.42 -20.51
CA LYS A 454 -3.43 15.83 -20.95
C LYS A 454 -4.14 16.73 -19.93
N ASP A 455 -5.26 16.29 -19.36
CA ASP A 455 -5.97 17.06 -18.34
C ASP A 455 -5.16 17.19 -17.04
N GLU A 456 -4.48 16.13 -16.59
CA GLU A 456 -3.62 16.18 -15.41
C GLU A 456 -2.39 17.06 -15.60
N ILE A 457 -1.78 17.08 -16.79
CA ILE A 457 -0.72 18.04 -17.14
C ILE A 457 -1.24 19.47 -17.06
N ALA A 458 -2.43 19.72 -17.63
CA ALA A 458 -3.04 21.04 -17.57
C ALA A 458 -3.35 21.48 -16.13
N LYS A 459 -3.80 20.55 -15.27
CA LYS A 459 -3.98 20.80 -13.82
C LYS A 459 -2.65 21.11 -13.14
N MET A 460 -1.61 20.33 -13.40
CA MET A 460 -0.27 20.57 -12.84
C MET A 460 0.25 21.97 -13.15
N TYR A 461 0.14 22.45 -14.40
CA TYR A 461 0.58 23.80 -14.74
C TYR A 461 -0.27 24.90 -14.09
N ARG A 462 -1.56 24.65 -13.85
CA ARG A 462 -2.41 25.56 -13.07
C ARG A 462 -1.97 25.60 -11.61
N ASP A 463 -1.70 24.44 -11.01
CA ASP A 463 -1.21 24.31 -9.64
C ASP A 463 0.16 25.02 -9.50
N TRP A 464 1.08 24.85 -10.46
CA TRP A 464 2.33 25.59 -10.50
C TRP A 464 2.12 27.12 -10.60
N ALA A 465 1.23 27.59 -11.48
CA ALA A 465 0.97 29.02 -11.61
C ALA A 465 0.45 29.62 -10.29
N ALA A 466 -0.35 28.87 -9.53
CA ALA A 466 -0.82 29.26 -8.20
C ALA A 466 0.34 29.31 -7.19
N LEU A 467 1.17 28.27 -7.11
CA LEU A 467 2.36 28.23 -6.26
C LEU A 467 3.35 29.36 -6.57
N LYS A 468 3.61 29.65 -7.86
CA LYS A 468 4.48 30.77 -8.28
C LYS A 468 3.94 32.10 -7.79
N LYS A 469 2.63 32.32 -7.90
CA LYS A 469 1.97 33.53 -7.38
C LYS A 469 2.08 33.61 -5.86
N LEU A 470 1.93 32.49 -5.16
CA LEU A 470 2.08 32.41 -3.71
C LEU A 470 3.51 32.78 -3.26
N LEU A 471 4.53 32.20 -3.89
CA LEU A 471 5.95 32.52 -3.65
C LEU A 471 6.21 34.02 -3.79
N LEU A 472 5.78 34.61 -4.91
CA LEU A 472 5.94 36.06 -5.16
C LEU A 472 5.20 36.90 -4.11
N SER A 473 4.00 36.49 -3.71
CA SER A 473 3.23 37.20 -2.67
C SER A 473 3.89 37.13 -1.28
N LYS A 474 4.69 36.08 -1.03
CA LYS A 474 5.50 35.92 0.19
C LYS A 474 6.86 36.63 0.09
N GLY A 475 7.15 37.29 -1.03
CA GLY A 475 8.37 38.08 -1.23
C GLY A 475 9.54 37.31 -1.86
N ALA A 476 9.30 36.11 -2.41
CA ALA A 476 10.32 35.31 -3.07
C ALA A 476 11.04 36.08 -4.18
N LYS A 477 12.36 35.93 -4.24
CA LYS A 477 13.22 36.53 -5.26
C LYS A 477 13.96 35.45 -6.03
N ASP A 478 14.16 35.69 -7.32
CA ASP A 478 14.99 34.85 -8.19
C ASP A 478 16.46 35.22 -7.94
N ILE A 479 17.08 34.52 -6.98
CA ILE A 479 18.46 34.75 -6.51
C ILE A 479 19.28 33.47 -6.64
N THR A 480 20.54 33.65 -7.04
CA THR A 480 21.60 32.64 -6.98
C THR A 480 22.71 33.12 -6.05
N TRP A 481 23.31 32.21 -5.30
CA TRP A 481 24.51 32.48 -4.50
C TRP A 481 25.68 31.62 -4.98
N VAL A 482 26.88 32.19 -4.98
CA VAL A 482 28.12 31.50 -5.40
C VAL A 482 29.13 31.57 -4.25
N SER A 483 29.81 30.45 -3.97
CA SER A 483 30.91 30.44 -3.01
C SER A 483 32.21 30.90 -3.67
N ASP A 484 32.97 31.74 -2.98
CA ASP A 484 34.37 31.99 -3.33
C ASP A 484 35.27 30.81 -2.90
N ASP A 485 36.55 30.84 -3.28
CA ASP A 485 37.53 29.80 -2.94
C ASP A 485 37.83 29.72 -1.42
N ARG A 486 37.28 30.65 -0.63
CA ARG A 486 37.40 30.73 0.83
C ARG A 486 36.10 30.35 1.55
N GLY A 487 35.05 29.98 0.81
CA GLY A 487 33.75 29.58 1.35
C GLY A 487 32.77 30.71 1.67
N HIS A 488 33.05 31.96 1.28
CA HIS A 488 32.10 33.07 1.42
C HIS A 488 31.08 33.08 0.29
N TRP A 489 29.83 33.35 0.62
CA TRP A 489 28.72 33.36 -0.33
C TRP A 489 28.41 34.78 -0.81
N THR A 490 28.38 34.98 -2.14
CA THR A 490 27.96 36.25 -2.76
C THR A 490 26.69 36.06 -3.58
N LYS A 491 25.80 37.04 -3.55
CA LYS A 491 24.57 37.05 -4.37
C LYS A 491 24.90 37.44 -5.79
N VAL A 492 24.41 36.67 -6.75
CA VAL A 492 24.62 36.88 -8.18
C VAL A 492 23.25 36.93 -8.88
N GLY A 493 23.08 37.87 -9.82
CA GLY A 493 21.84 37.99 -10.60
C GLY A 493 21.76 36.95 -11.73
N LYS A 494 20.55 36.79 -12.30
CA LYS A 494 20.11 35.77 -13.29
C LYS A 494 21.06 35.43 -14.46
N LYS A 495 22.08 36.25 -14.76
CA LYS A 495 22.91 36.13 -15.96
C LYS A 495 24.14 35.21 -15.85
N GLU A 496 24.54 34.78 -14.66
CA GLU A 496 25.81 34.02 -14.51
C GLU A 496 25.66 32.52 -14.20
N SER A 497 24.49 32.01 -13.82
CA SER A 497 24.33 30.58 -13.53
C SER A 497 23.73 29.82 -14.71
N LYS A 498 24.57 29.08 -15.43
CA LYS A 498 24.09 27.98 -16.29
C LYS A 498 23.70 26.82 -15.39
N PHE A 499 22.46 26.81 -14.90
CA PHE A 499 21.86 25.60 -14.38
C PHE A 499 21.52 24.70 -15.58
N LYS A 500 21.91 23.43 -15.54
CA LYS A 500 21.36 22.40 -16.41
C LYS A 500 20.65 21.42 -15.50
N SER A 501 19.35 21.24 -15.71
CA SER A 501 18.55 20.30 -14.95
C SER A 501 19.18 18.91 -14.99
N MET A 502 19.30 18.30 -13.82
CA MET A 502 20.00 17.04 -13.60
C MET A 502 19.10 15.83 -13.91
N VAL A 503 18.27 15.90 -14.95
CA VAL A 503 17.21 14.91 -15.28
C VAL A 503 17.78 13.51 -15.61
N SER A 504 19.10 13.29 -15.61
CA SER A 504 19.68 12.05 -16.13
C SER A 504 20.04 10.94 -15.13
N LYS A 505 19.75 11.00 -13.82
CA LYS A 505 20.34 10.00 -12.88
C LYS A 505 19.50 9.22 -11.85
N PRO A 506 18.20 9.45 -11.58
CA PRO A 506 17.42 8.46 -10.84
C PRO A 506 16.82 7.34 -11.71
N LEU A 507 16.62 7.58 -13.02
CA LEU A 507 15.77 6.73 -13.86
C LEU A 507 16.34 5.35 -14.24
N LYS A 508 17.66 5.15 -14.21
CA LYS A 508 18.23 3.82 -14.54
C LYS A 508 17.80 2.71 -13.57
N ARG A 509 17.41 3.03 -12.34
CA ARG A 509 16.95 2.03 -11.37
C ARG A 509 15.47 1.67 -11.54
N ILE A 510 14.67 2.58 -12.11
CA ILE A 510 13.22 2.41 -12.34
C ILE A 510 12.98 1.83 -13.74
N GLU A 511 13.73 2.26 -14.76
CA GLU A 511 13.72 1.63 -16.10
C GLU A 511 14.05 0.13 -16.00
N THR A 512 15.04 -0.25 -15.19
CA THR A 512 15.39 -1.68 -15.00
C THR A 512 14.25 -2.45 -14.30
N HIS A 513 13.42 -1.77 -13.51
CA HIS A 513 12.29 -2.36 -12.78
C HIS A 513 11.05 -2.50 -13.69
N VAL A 514 10.74 -1.48 -14.49
CA VAL A 514 9.62 -1.46 -15.44
C VAL A 514 9.91 -2.34 -16.67
N LEU A 515 11.14 -2.31 -17.22
CA LEU A 515 11.57 -3.25 -18.27
C LEU A 515 11.71 -4.68 -17.74
N GLY A 516 12.09 -4.86 -16.47
CA GLY A 516 12.12 -6.15 -15.79
C GLY A 516 10.73 -6.78 -15.63
N MET A 517 9.69 -5.96 -15.42
CA MET A 517 8.29 -6.40 -15.42
C MET A 517 7.79 -6.70 -16.84
N ARG A 518 8.13 -5.87 -17.84
CA ARG A 518 7.77 -6.12 -19.26
C ARG A 518 8.36 -7.42 -19.85
N GLN A 519 9.49 -7.91 -19.35
CA GLN A 519 10.07 -9.18 -19.82
C GLN A 519 9.53 -10.43 -19.11
N LYS A 520 8.98 -10.30 -17.90
CA LYS A 520 8.39 -11.44 -17.16
C LYS A 520 7.02 -11.87 -17.66
N PHE A 521 6.30 -11.01 -18.39
CA PHE A 521 4.94 -11.27 -18.88
C PHE A 521 4.85 -11.54 -20.39
N LYS A 522 6.01 -11.67 -21.07
CA LYS A 522 6.10 -12.16 -22.47
C LYS A 522 6.56 -13.62 -22.57
N GLY A 523 6.56 -14.37 -21.46
CA GLY A 523 6.95 -15.78 -21.39
C GLY A 523 5.76 -16.67 -21.09
#